data_AF-A0A158B9W9-F1
#
_entry.id   AF-A0A158B9W9-F1
#
_cell.length_a   1.000
_cell.length_b   1.000
_cell.length_c   1.000
_cell.angle_alpha   90.00
_cell.angle_beta   90.00
_cell.angle_gamma   90.00
#
_symmetry.space_group_name_H-M   'P 1'
#
loop_
_entity.id
_entity.type
_entity.pdbx_description
1 polymer ?
#
loop_
_entity_poly.entity_id
_entity_poly.type
_entity_poly.pdbx_seq_one_letter_code
_entity_poly.pdbx_strand_id
1 'polypeptide(L)'
;MSDNKTSNDANSTDARRSGADSQAAPRSANPTAPPEAAAAAAAPGPKASAAERASTDAPSSASGVEAVDVAQARRDEALQDAREARASAASATAAQEAEVRERQRASGKPKASFAENFEAATDAEAASTANAQSAASDSPTGRATVLPPEFTAAPDFSTLNPPPLPSTEQTAAPAQPAYFRQSDSAWSVFGRVIAARARQIFDRAGQRMTQRTLRIGVSARIFHPEPGAKGLRGKTLQYLEESIAHWVMSRDVLVFMIPTVGNQGMLHTSNIRLRDYAKHLDGLLLQGGADVSPQSYEEATTRPEWPGDRVRDMYELELLHEFVESGKPVLGVCRGCQLINVAFGGTLYGDIATDVPTAGIHVNEQYDQHRHSIRFPDGSTLVNMFPHQREAIVNSIHHQAVKTIGRDLNIEAVSASDGIIEAVRYRKAPFVVGVQWHPEFHRAGGAELLDCTPLLDTFLRVARETRF
;
A
#
# COMPACT_ATOMS: atom_id res chain seq x y z
N MET A 1 -20.66 -34.63 -54.91
CA MET A 1 -21.95 -35.07 -54.36
C MET A 1 -22.48 -33.88 -53.58
N SER A 2 -23.04 -32.88 -54.28
CA SER A 2 -24.47 -32.79 -54.68
C SER A 2 -25.35 -32.64 -53.45
N ASP A 3 -26.27 -31.70 -53.29
CA ASP A 3 -26.73 -30.50 -54.01
C ASP A 3 -27.69 -29.84 -53.01
N ASN A 4 -27.79 -28.51 -52.94
CA ASN A 4 -29.12 -27.90 -53.06
C ASN A 4 -29.07 -26.42 -53.44
N LYS A 5 -29.84 -26.13 -54.49
CA LYS A 5 -30.11 -24.85 -55.15
C LYS A 5 -31.34 -24.20 -54.54
N THR A 6 -31.38 -22.86 -54.58
CA THR A 6 -32.43 -21.99 -55.18
C THR A 6 -32.07 -20.53 -54.85
N SER A 7 -32.50 -19.48 -55.55
CA SER A 7 -32.52 -19.07 -56.97
C SER A 7 -33.25 -17.72 -57.00
N ASN A 8 -32.87 -16.85 -57.96
CA ASN A 8 -33.54 -15.65 -58.47
C ASN A 8 -33.38 -14.33 -57.71
N ASP A 9 -33.47 -13.16 -58.36
CA ASP A 9 -32.96 -12.61 -59.62
C ASP A 9 -33.51 -11.17 -59.74
N ALA A 10 -32.70 -10.28 -60.30
CA ALA A 10 -33.02 -9.17 -61.22
C ALA A 10 -33.79 -7.88 -60.79
N ASN A 11 -33.15 -6.74 -61.15
CA ASN A 11 -33.65 -5.51 -61.84
C ASN A 11 -34.77 -4.66 -61.20
N SER A 12 -34.96 -3.36 -61.44
CA SER A 12 -34.27 -2.25 -62.12
C SER A 12 -35.22 -1.02 -62.03
N THR A 13 -34.66 0.20 -62.00
CA THR A 13 -35.17 1.49 -62.55
C THR A 13 -36.27 2.36 -61.91
N ASP A 14 -36.01 3.69 -62.03
CA ASP A 14 -36.89 4.88 -62.12
C ASP A 14 -37.39 5.57 -60.82
N ALA A 15 -37.54 6.91 -60.66
CA ALA A 15 -37.16 8.13 -61.39
C ALA A 15 -37.58 9.42 -60.60
N ARG A 16 -36.92 10.56 -60.91
CA ARG A 16 -37.40 11.97 -60.99
C ARG A 16 -37.62 12.88 -59.75
N ARG A 17 -36.93 14.05 -59.75
CA ARG A 17 -37.43 15.45 -60.00
C ARG A 17 -36.30 16.52 -59.81
N SER A 18 -35.85 17.21 -60.88
CA SER A 18 -36.10 18.63 -61.31
C SER A 18 -35.39 19.74 -60.47
N GLY A 19 -34.69 20.78 -60.98
CA GLY A 19 -34.48 21.39 -62.32
C GLY A 19 -33.19 22.28 -62.34
N ALA A 20 -32.55 22.48 -63.50
CA ALA A 20 -32.51 23.68 -64.39
C ALA A 20 -31.95 24.97 -63.72
N ASP A 21 -30.97 25.72 -64.23
CA ASP A 21 -30.77 26.21 -65.60
C ASP A 21 -29.32 26.65 -65.94
N SER A 22 -29.08 27.04 -67.19
CA SER A 22 -27.80 27.04 -67.93
C SER A 22 -27.43 28.39 -68.62
N GLN A 23 -26.24 28.44 -69.26
CA GLN A 23 -25.72 29.38 -70.31
C GLN A 23 -24.90 30.60 -69.84
N ALA A 24 -23.92 31.20 -70.55
CA ALA A 24 -23.06 30.92 -71.73
C ALA A 24 -22.03 32.10 -71.84
N ALA A 25 -20.91 31.93 -72.55
CA ALA A 25 -19.80 32.91 -72.78
C ALA A 25 -20.04 33.84 -74.02
N PRO A 26 -19.06 34.56 -74.69
CA PRO A 26 -17.72 35.14 -74.36
C PRO A 26 -17.43 36.58 -74.99
N ARG A 27 -16.21 37.15 -74.81
CA ARG A 27 -15.29 37.84 -75.82
C ARG A 27 -14.69 39.25 -75.51
N SER A 28 -13.33 39.32 -75.68
CA SER A 28 -12.41 40.38 -76.24
C SER A 28 -12.33 41.78 -75.58
N ALA A 29 -11.25 42.59 -75.58
CA ALA A 29 -9.97 42.65 -76.28
C ALA A 29 -8.95 43.59 -75.54
N ASN A 30 -7.66 43.21 -75.54
CA ASN A 30 -6.36 43.92 -75.77
C ASN A 30 -6.22 45.49 -75.78
N PRO A 31 -5.00 46.09 -75.83
CA PRO A 31 -4.01 46.38 -74.76
C PRO A 31 -3.50 47.86 -74.77
N THR A 32 -2.59 48.28 -73.87
CA THR A 32 -1.54 49.33 -74.14
C THR A 32 -0.58 49.54 -72.95
N ALA A 33 0.71 49.70 -73.26
CA ALA A 33 1.82 50.19 -72.42
C ALA A 33 2.30 51.56 -72.99
N PRO A 34 3.43 52.22 -72.61
CA PRO A 34 4.28 52.25 -71.40
C PRO A 34 4.58 53.74 -70.96
N PRO A 35 5.81 54.22 -70.64
CA PRO A 35 6.59 54.20 -69.38
C PRO A 35 7.05 55.62 -68.90
N GLU A 36 8.11 55.66 -68.08
CA GLU A 36 9.01 56.79 -67.65
C GLU A 36 8.78 57.30 -66.21
N ALA A 37 9.76 57.76 -65.43
CA ALA A 37 11.23 57.66 -65.34
C ALA A 37 11.64 58.50 -64.11
N ALA A 38 12.83 58.26 -63.55
CA ALA A 38 13.62 59.16 -62.68
C ALA A 38 13.06 59.46 -61.25
N ALA A 39 13.84 59.79 -60.22
CA ALA A 39 15.26 59.70 -59.88
C ALA A 39 15.41 60.12 -58.40
N ALA A 40 16.50 59.67 -57.78
CA ALA A 40 17.30 60.37 -56.77
C ALA A 40 16.76 60.70 -55.34
N ALA A 41 17.47 60.09 -54.37
CA ALA A 41 18.23 60.73 -53.28
C ALA A 41 17.63 60.95 -51.87
N ALA A 42 18.43 60.47 -50.90
CA ALA A 42 18.77 61.01 -49.58
C ALA A 42 17.87 60.72 -48.34
N ALA A 43 18.57 60.22 -47.31
CA ALA A 43 18.20 59.91 -45.91
C ALA A 43 17.87 61.19 -45.06
N PRO A 44 17.50 61.17 -43.75
CA PRO A 44 17.60 60.12 -42.71
C PRO A 44 16.37 59.94 -41.75
N GLY A 45 16.45 58.97 -40.80
CA GLY A 45 15.37 58.47 -39.91
C GLY A 45 14.77 59.46 -38.87
N PRO A 46 13.80 59.07 -37.98
CA PRO A 46 13.90 57.96 -37.00
C PRO A 46 12.60 57.20 -36.61
N LYS A 47 12.77 56.11 -35.85
CA LYS A 47 11.86 55.36 -34.92
C LYS A 47 10.31 55.53 -35.01
N ALA A 48 9.59 54.41 -35.24
CA ALA A 48 8.68 53.72 -34.28
C ALA A 48 7.44 53.02 -34.93
N SER A 49 7.13 51.85 -34.36
CA SER A 49 5.87 51.07 -34.30
C SER A 49 5.22 50.43 -35.55
N ALA A 50 4.95 49.14 -35.36
CA ALA A 50 4.15 48.15 -36.08
C ALA A 50 2.85 48.64 -36.78
N ALA A 51 2.61 48.15 -38.00
CA ALA A 51 1.56 47.17 -38.33
C ALA A 51 1.41 46.97 -39.86
N GLU A 52 1.17 45.70 -40.25
CA GLU A 52 0.46 45.21 -41.47
C GLU A 52 1.10 45.26 -42.88
N ARG A 53 1.31 44.04 -43.44
CA ARG A 53 0.74 43.47 -44.70
C ARG A 53 1.43 42.10 -44.92
N ALA A 54 0.78 40.93 -44.80
CA ALA A 54 -0.31 40.31 -45.56
C ALA A 54 0.14 39.51 -46.81
N SER A 55 -0.53 38.36 -47.04
CA SER A 55 -0.56 37.45 -48.21
C SER A 55 0.51 36.35 -48.28
N THR A 56 0.24 35.10 -47.86
CA THR A 56 -0.50 33.99 -48.52
C THR A 56 0.08 33.56 -49.88
N ASP A 57 0.56 32.32 -49.98
CA ASP A 57 -0.09 31.27 -50.78
C ASP A 57 0.60 29.90 -50.65
N ALA A 58 -0.23 28.87 -50.48
CA ALA A 58 0.03 27.45 -50.72
C ALA A 58 -0.97 27.01 -51.84
N PRO A 59 -1.06 25.74 -52.32
CA PRO A 59 -0.14 24.59 -52.38
C PRO A 59 -0.14 23.88 -53.78
N SER A 60 0.44 22.67 -53.83
CA SER A 60 0.39 21.57 -54.85
C SER A 60 1.73 21.36 -55.59
N SER A 61 2.36 20.18 -55.71
CA SER A 61 1.98 18.77 -55.47
C SER A 61 3.19 17.90 -55.05
N ALA A 62 2.88 16.69 -54.57
CA ALA A 62 3.63 15.75 -53.73
C ALA A 62 4.90 15.05 -54.28
N SER A 63 5.76 14.61 -53.36
CA SER A 63 6.37 13.27 -53.34
C SER A 63 6.48 12.75 -51.90
N GLY A 64 5.88 11.60 -51.60
CA GLY A 64 5.70 11.08 -50.24
C GLY A 64 6.94 10.42 -49.65
N VAL A 65 7.22 10.74 -48.39
CA VAL A 65 7.91 9.89 -47.40
C VAL A 65 7.19 10.11 -46.07
N GLU A 66 6.80 9.02 -45.43
CA GLU A 66 5.83 8.97 -44.32
C GLU A 66 6.35 9.61 -43.02
N ALA A 67 5.48 10.36 -42.34
CA ALA A 67 5.75 10.98 -41.04
C ALA A 67 5.86 9.98 -39.85
N VAL A 68 5.74 8.67 -40.12
CA VAL A 68 5.80 7.60 -39.10
C VAL A 68 7.26 7.23 -38.76
N ASP A 69 8.17 7.34 -39.73
CA ASP A 69 9.54 6.82 -39.62
C ASP A 69 10.41 7.65 -38.65
N VAL A 70 10.20 8.96 -38.60
CA VAL A 70 10.99 9.88 -37.74
C VAL A 70 10.60 9.76 -36.26
N ALA A 71 9.33 9.50 -35.97
CA ALA A 71 8.85 9.32 -34.59
C ALA A 71 9.31 7.97 -34.02
N GLN A 72 9.35 6.94 -34.86
CA GLN A 72 9.83 5.62 -34.49
C GLN A 72 11.35 5.61 -34.30
N ALA A 73 12.11 6.23 -35.21
CA ALA A 73 13.56 6.38 -35.06
C ALA A 73 13.96 7.09 -33.75
N ARG A 74 13.25 8.16 -33.36
CA ARG A 74 13.49 8.86 -32.08
C ARG A 74 13.14 8.02 -30.86
N ARG A 75 12.13 7.16 -30.97
CA ARG A 75 11.74 6.23 -29.90
C ARG A 75 12.79 5.12 -29.74
N ASP A 76 13.30 4.61 -30.85
CA ASP A 76 14.33 3.57 -30.86
C ASP A 76 15.66 4.10 -30.35
N GLU A 77 16.03 5.34 -30.70
CA GLU A 77 17.20 6.05 -30.15
C GLU A 77 17.07 6.26 -28.64
N ALA A 78 15.91 6.72 -28.15
CA ALA A 78 15.66 6.87 -26.71
C ALA A 78 15.69 5.53 -25.95
N LEU A 79 15.24 4.44 -26.58
CA LEU A 79 15.31 3.09 -26.01
C LEU A 79 16.75 2.56 -25.97
N GLN A 80 17.56 2.90 -26.96
CA GLN A 80 18.97 2.54 -27.01
C GLN A 80 19.78 3.29 -25.95
N ASP A 81 19.57 4.61 -25.82
CA ASP A 81 20.17 5.43 -24.77
C ASP A 81 19.79 4.93 -23.36
N ALA A 82 18.53 4.53 -23.17
CA ALA A 82 18.07 3.94 -21.92
C ALA A 82 18.74 2.58 -21.62
N ARG A 83 19.00 1.76 -22.64
CA ARG A 83 19.71 0.47 -22.49
C ARG A 83 21.18 0.70 -22.14
N GLU A 84 21.84 1.65 -22.79
CA GLU A 84 23.25 1.99 -22.53
C GLU A 84 23.43 2.60 -21.13
N ALA A 85 22.52 3.49 -20.71
CA ALA A 85 22.51 4.05 -19.36
C ALA A 85 22.30 2.96 -18.29
N ARG A 86 21.41 1.99 -18.54
CA ARG A 86 21.19 0.84 -17.64
C ARG A 86 22.40 -0.09 -17.57
N ALA A 87 23.04 -0.37 -18.71
CA ALA A 87 24.27 -1.18 -18.74
C ALA A 87 25.42 -0.50 -17.98
N SER A 88 25.54 0.83 -18.08
CA SER A 88 26.51 1.61 -17.32
C SER A 88 26.23 1.57 -15.81
N ALA A 89 24.96 1.71 -15.39
CA ALA A 89 24.57 1.59 -13.98
C ALA A 89 24.83 0.19 -13.42
N ALA A 90 24.58 -0.87 -14.20
CA ALA A 90 24.88 -2.25 -13.82
C ALA A 90 26.40 -2.47 -13.65
N SER A 91 27.21 -1.91 -14.56
CA SER A 91 28.68 -1.96 -14.47
C SER A 91 29.22 -1.21 -13.24
N ALA A 92 28.68 -0.02 -12.95
CA ALA A 92 29.05 0.75 -11.76
C ALA A 92 28.69 0.01 -10.46
N THR A 93 27.52 -0.65 -10.44
CA THR A 93 27.10 -1.49 -9.30
C THR A 93 28.04 -2.68 -9.13
N ALA A 94 28.40 -3.38 -10.22
CA ALA A 94 29.33 -4.51 -10.18
C ALA A 94 30.74 -4.10 -9.70
N ALA A 95 31.21 -2.90 -10.08
CA ALA A 95 32.48 -2.35 -9.58
C ALA A 95 32.41 -2.06 -8.07
N GLN A 96 31.30 -1.52 -7.58
CA GLN A 96 31.08 -1.25 -6.16
C GLN A 96 30.98 -2.57 -5.35
N GLU A 97 30.38 -3.62 -5.93
CA GLU A 97 30.34 -4.96 -5.33
C GLU A 97 31.71 -5.63 -5.27
N ALA A 98 32.55 -5.45 -6.29
CA ALA A 98 33.92 -5.95 -6.28
C ALA A 98 34.74 -5.32 -5.15
N GLU A 99 34.60 -4.01 -4.95
CA GLU A 99 35.26 -3.26 -3.87
C GLU A 99 34.75 -3.70 -2.48
N VAL A 100 33.45 -3.95 -2.33
CA VAL A 100 32.87 -4.47 -1.08
C VAL A 100 33.33 -5.91 -0.81
N ARG A 101 33.40 -6.77 -1.84
CA ARG A 101 33.91 -8.15 -1.72
C ARG A 101 35.38 -8.18 -1.34
N GLU A 102 36.19 -7.26 -1.85
CA GLU A 102 37.60 -7.13 -1.50
C GLU A 102 37.76 -6.69 -0.03
N ARG A 103 36.93 -5.74 0.44
CA ARG A 103 36.88 -5.32 1.85
C ARG A 103 36.38 -6.41 2.79
N GLN A 104 35.43 -7.24 2.37
CA GLN A 104 34.91 -8.36 3.15
C GLN A 104 35.90 -9.54 3.20
N ARG A 105 36.65 -9.80 2.11
CA ARG A 105 37.77 -10.75 2.12
C ARG A 105 38.87 -10.33 3.09
N ALA A 106 39.11 -9.03 3.24
CA ALA A 106 40.03 -8.49 4.22
C ALA A 106 39.54 -8.60 5.69
N SER A 107 38.24 -8.84 5.94
CA SER A 107 37.66 -8.89 7.30
C SER A 107 37.38 -10.30 7.85
N GLY A 108 37.62 -11.36 7.07
CA GLY A 108 37.83 -12.72 7.57
C GLY A 108 36.68 -13.41 8.33
N LYS A 109 35.40 -13.00 8.16
CA LYS A 109 34.25 -13.73 8.74
C LYS A 109 33.32 -14.30 7.67
N PRO A 110 32.96 -15.61 7.72
CA PRO A 110 31.96 -16.19 6.82
C PRO A 110 30.54 -15.75 7.21
N LYS A 111 29.65 -15.66 6.21
CA LYS A 111 28.21 -15.34 6.38
C LYS A 111 27.48 -16.50 7.07
N ALA A 112 26.91 -16.26 8.24
CA ALA A 112 25.83 -17.09 8.78
C ALA A 112 24.49 -16.63 8.17
N SER A 113 23.60 -17.58 7.86
CA SER A 113 22.26 -17.28 7.36
C SER A 113 21.39 -16.71 8.48
N PHE A 114 20.40 -15.87 8.11
CA PHE A 114 19.50 -15.19 9.04
C PHE A 114 18.87 -16.10 10.11
N ALA A 115 18.56 -17.35 9.77
CA ALA A 115 17.99 -18.30 10.73
C ALA A 115 19.00 -18.92 11.70
N GLU A 116 20.27 -19.02 11.34
CA GLU A 116 21.30 -19.56 12.24
C GLU A 116 21.58 -18.57 13.39
N ASN A 117 21.45 -17.27 13.12
CA ASN A 117 21.54 -16.25 14.16
C ASN A 117 20.31 -16.24 15.08
N PHE A 118 19.16 -16.74 14.59
CA PHE A 118 17.90 -16.79 15.33
C PHE A 118 17.83 -17.99 16.29
N GLU A 119 18.26 -19.19 15.86
CA GLU A 119 18.29 -20.39 16.72
C GLU A 119 19.22 -20.20 17.93
N ALA A 120 20.37 -19.55 17.72
CA ALA A 120 21.34 -19.29 18.80
C ALA A 120 20.82 -18.30 19.86
N ALA A 121 19.84 -17.45 19.53
CA ALA A 121 19.24 -16.49 20.46
C ALA A 121 18.06 -17.09 21.22
N THR A 122 17.28 -17.97 20.59
CA THR A 122 16.09 -18.60 21.21
C THR A 122 16.43 -19.65 22.25
N ASP A 123 17.55 -20.36 22.10
CA ASP A 123 18.00 -21.36 23.08
C ASP A 123 18.45 -20.73 24.41
N ALA A 124 18.77 -19.44 24.43
CA ALA A 124 19.14 -18.71 25.63
C ALA A 124 17.91 -18.27 26.48
N GLU A 125 16.72 -18.15 25.88
CA GLU A 125 15.49 -17.74 26.59
C GLU A 125 14.61 -18.91 27.07
N ALA A 126 14.70 -20.07 26.40
CA ALA A 126 13.88 -21.25 26.71
C ALA A 126 14.19 -21.92 28.06
N ALA A 127 15.27 -21.52 28.75
CA ALA A 127 15.65 -22.05 30.06
C ALA A 127 14.98 -21.35 31.26
N SER A 128 14.18 -20.30 31.05
CA SER A 128 13.69 -19.44 32.15
C SER A 128 12.20 -19.51 32.50
N THR A 129 11.38 -20.25 31.74
CA THR A 129 9.90 -20.27 31.95
C THR A 129 9.34 -21.69 32.03
N ALA A 130 9.72 -22.41 33.08
CA ALA A 130 9.06 -23.64 33.49
C ALA A 130 8.70 -23.59 34.99
N ASN A 131 7.63 -22.88 35.34
CA ASN A 131 6.79 -23.24 36.49
C ASN A 131 5.49 -22.41 36.54
N ALA A 132 4.36 -23.05 36.23
CA ALA A 132 3.07 -22.92 36.94
C ALA A 132 1.94 -23.51 36.08
N GLN A 133 1.62 -24.79 36.32
CA GLN A 133 0.30 -25.36 36.05
C GLN A 133 -0.47 -25.45 37.37
N SER A 134 -1.75 -25.07 37.38
CA SER A 134 -2.88 -26.00 37.60
C SER A 134 -4.15 -25.31 38.14
N ALA A 135 -5.28 -25.99 37.83
CA ALA A 135 -6.64 -25.89 38.38
C ALA A 135 -7.56 -24.80 37.79
N ALA A 136 -8.84 -25.04 37.51
CA ALA A 136 -9.68 -26.24 37.35
C ALA A 136 -11.02 -25.78 36.73
N SER A 137 -11.75 -26.73 36.17
CA SER A 137 -13.08 -26.65 35.55
C SER A 137 -14.21 -26.16 36.48
N ASP A 138 -15.16 -25.39 35.94
CA ASP A 138 -16.59 -25.71 36.11
C ASP A 138 -17.49 -24.99 35.09
N SER A 139 -18.53 -25.69 34.64
CA SER A 139 -19.64 -25.16 33.82
C SER A 139 -20.83 -24.83 34.73
N PRO A 140 -21.74 -23.92 34.35
CA PRO A 140 -23.09 -24.42 34.10
C PRO A 140 -23.90 -23.70 32.99
N THR A 141 -24.97 -24.41 32.66
CA THR A 141 -26.06 -24.26 31.68
C THR A 141 -26.89 -22.97 31.73
N GLY A 142 -27.52 -22.64 30.59
CA GLY A 142 -28.20 -21.38 30.33
C GLY A 142 -29.62 -21.17 30.89
N ARG A 143 -30.09 -19.92 30.71
CA ARG A 143 -31.49 -19.50 30.76
C ARG A 143 -31.67 -18.19 29.98
N ALA A 144 -32.69 -18.12 29.15
CA ALA A 144 -33.09 -16.93 28.41
C ALA A 144 -33.61 -15.82 29.34
N THR A 145 -33.14 -14.58 29.14
CA THR A 145 -33.56 -13.39 29.88
C THR A 145 -34.74 -12.72 29.19
N VAL A 146 -35.93 -12.80 29.80
CA VAL A 146 -37.06 -11.91 29.48
C VAL A 146 -36.95 -10.69 30.40
N LEU A 147 -36.95 -9.48 29.83
CA LEU A 147 -36.88 -8.22 30.58
C LEU A 147 -38.18 -8.00 31.39
N PRO A 148 -38.11 -7.50 32.64
CA PRO A 148 -39.29 -7.12 33.42
C PRO A 148 -40.12 -6.01 32.73
N PRO A 149 -41.46 -5.97 32.92
CA PRO A 149 -42.36 -5.05 32.21
C PRO A 149 -42.06 -3.56 32.46
N GLU A 150 -41.33 -3.23 33.51
CA GLU A 150 -40.88 -1.89 33.90
C GLU A 150 -39.93 -1.24 32.87
N PHE A 151 -39.33 -2.04 31.98
CA PHE A 151 -38.42 -1.59 30.92
C PHE A 151 -39.08 -1.49 29.54
N THR A 152 -40.41 -1.68 29.45
CA THR A 152 -41.16 -1.67 28.18
C THR A 152 -42.19 -0.54 28.05
N ALA A 153 -42.34 0.30 29.08
CA ALA A 153 -43.20 1.49 29.04
C ALA A 153 -42.39 2.78 29.02
N ALA A 154 -42.88 3.80 28.31
CA ALA A 154 -42.27 5.13 28.31
C ALA A 154 -42.46 5.81 29.68
N PRO A 155 -41.43 6.45 30.25
CA PRO A 155 -41.53 7.08 31.57
C PRO A 155 -42.48 8.28 31.56
N ASP A 156 -43.37 8.34 32.56
CA ASP A 156 -44.26 9.47 32.82
C ASP A 156 -43.53 10.54 33.64
N PHE A 157 -43.28 11.69 33.02
CA PHE A 157 -42.56 12.82 33.63
C PHE A 157 -43.48 13.83 34.34
N SER A 158 -44.77 13.53 34.48
CA SER A 158 -45.74 14.44 35.13
C SER A 158 -45.92 14.20 36.63
N THR A 159 -45.36 13.12 37.18
CA THR A 159 -45.42 12.82 38.62
C THR A 159 -44.14 13.27 39.34
N LEU A 160 -44.28 14.19 40.30
CA LEU A 160 -43.25 14.47 41.29
C LEU A 160 -43.14 13.28 42.26
N ASN A 161 -42.06 12.50 42.13
CA ASN A 161 -41.61 11.56 43.16
C ASN A 161 -40.39 12.16 43.87
N PRO A 162 -40.27 12.05 45.21
CA PRO A 162 -40.97 11.10 46.09
C PRO A 162 -42.11 11.73 46.93
N PRO A 163 -43.00 10.91 47.54
CA PRO A 163 -44.08 11.40 48.41
C PRO A 163 -43.52 12.09 49.68
N PRO A 164 -44.25 13.06 50.27
CA PRO A 164 -43.87 13.65 51.54
C PRO A 164 -43.96 12.62 52.67
N LEU A 165 -42.94 12.58 53.53
CA LEU A 165 -42.87 11.69 54.68
C LEU A 165 -43.98 11.99 55.70
N PRO A 166 -44.63 10.98 56.30
CA PRO A 166 -45.59 11.18 57.39
C PRO A 166 -44.87 11.67 58.66
N SER A 167 -45.55 12.56 59.39
CA SER A 167 -45.04 13.34 60.53
C SER A 167 -44.84 12.56 61.85
N THR A 168 -44.59 11.25 61.80
CA THR A 168 -44.51 10.38 63.01
C THR A 168 -43.15 9.74 63.30
N GLU A 169 -42.07 10.11 62.60
CA GLU A 169 -40.72 9.60 62.90
C GLU A 169 -39.73 10.67 63.43
N GLN A 170 -40.20 11.54 64.32
CA GLN A 170 -39.30 12.28 65.22
C GLN A 170 -38.95 11.42 66.44
N THR A 171 -38.21 10.33 66.24
CA THR A 171 -37.31 9.69 67.22
C THR A 171 -36.73 8.39 66.65
N ALA A 172 -35.79 8.50 65.72
CA ALA A 172 -34.89 7.38 65.40
C ALA A 172 -33.48 7.92 65.13
N ALA A 173 -32.48 7.30 65.76
CA ALA A 173 -31.07 7.62 65.62
C ALA A 173 -30.63 7.64 64.13
N PRO A 174 -29.58 8.40 63.75
CA PRO A 174 -29.19 8.52 62.36
C PRO A 174 -28.87 7.13 61.77
N ALA A 175 -29.68 6.69 60.81
CA ALA A 175 -29.47 5.44 60.11
C ALA A 175 -28.11 5.47 59.41
N GLN A 176 -27.29 4.44 59.65
CA GLN A 176 -25.96 4.35 59.07
C GLN A 176 -26.05 4.27 57.54
N PRO A 177 -25.17 4.96 56.79
CA PRO A 177 -25.19 4.94 55.34
C PRO A 177 -24.93 3.53 54.79
N ALA A 178 -25.61 3.19 53.69
CA ALA A 178 -25.73 1.84 53.11
C ALA A 178 -24.42 1.11 52.72
N TYR A 179 -23.25 1.72 52.92
CA TYR A 179 -21.94 1.09 52.73
C TYR A 179 -21.35 0.47 54.01
N PHE A 180 -21.97 0.70 55.17
CA PHE A 180 -21.58 0.09 56.44
C PHE A 180 -22.31 -1.24 56.63
N ARG A 181 -21.58 -2.36 56.67
CA ARG A 181 -22.13 -3.63 57.16
C ARG A 181 -21.87 -3.72 58.66
N GLN A 182 -22.79 -4.33 59.42
CA GLN A 182 -22.72 -4.43 60.89
C GLN A 182 -21.44 -5.09 61.45
N SER A 183 -20.61 -5.72 60.61
CA SER A 183 -19.33 -6.36 60.98
C SER A 183 -18.08 -5.60 60.51
N ASP A 184 -18.21 -4.41 59.94
CA ASP A 184 -17.07 -3.67 59.38
C ASP A 184 -16.30 -2.90 60.46
N SER A 185 -15.02 -3.22 60.62
CA SER A 185 -14.09 -2.39 61.41
C SER A 185 -13.75 -1.11 60.64
N ALA A 186 -13.48 0.00 61.35
CA ALA A 186 -13.05 1.27 60.73
C ALA A 186 -11.84 1.07 59.78
N TRP A 187 -10.95 0.13 60.13
CA TRP A 187 -9.80 -0.27 59.31
C TRP A 187 -10.20 -1.00 58.02
N SER A 188 -11.24 -1.82 58.04
CA SER A 188 -11.73 -2.51 56.84
C SER A 188 -12.39 -1.56 55.83
N VAL A 189 -13.15 -0.56 56.33
CA VAL A 189 -13.74 0.49 55.49
C VAL A 189 -12.65 1.37 54.88
N PHE A 190 -11.66 1.78 55.69
CA PHE A 190 -10.51 2.55 55.22
C PHE A 190 -9.70 1.78 54.15
N GLY A 191 -9.43 0.50 54.38
CA GLY A 191 -8.74 -0.37 53.42
C GLY A 191 -9.49 -0.50 52.08
N ARG A 192 -10.82 -0.64 52.11
CA ARG A 192 -11.64 -0.68 50.88
C ARG A 192 -11.65 0.65 50.13
N VAL A 193 -11.68 1.78 50.82
CA VAL A 193 -11.60 3.11 50.19
C VAL A 193 -10.23 3.33 49.54
N ILE A 194 -9.15 2.94 50.22
CA ILE A 194 -7.79 3.00 49.66
C ILE A 194 -7.64 2.05 48.46
N ALA A 195 -8.15 0.82 48.54
CA ALA A 195 -8.14 -0.14 47.43
C ALA A 195 -8.98 0.33 46.23
N ALA A 196 -10.14 0.94 46.48
CA ALA A 196 -10.99 1.52 45.43
C ALA A 196 -10.31 2.73 44.77
N ARG A 197 -9.68 3.61 45.54
CA ARG A 197 -8.87 4.72 45.00
C ARG A 197 -7.65 4.24 44.24
N ALA A 198 -6.97 3.21 44.74
CA ALA A 198 -5.84 2.59 44.05
C ALA A 198 -6.30 2.01 42.71
N ARG A 199 -7.39 1.20 42.67
CA ARG A 199 -7.99 0.74 41.41
C ARG A 199 -8.34 1.89 40.49
N GLN A 200 -9.03 2.93 40.97
CA GLN A 200 -9.40 4.07 40.13
C GLN A 200 -8.18 4.83 39.57
N ILE A 201 -7.07 4.88 40.32
CA ILE A 201 -5.79 5.45 39.85
C ILE A 201 -5.12 4.52 38.84
N PHE A 202 -5.09 3.21 39.09
CA PHE A 202 -4.56 2.20 38.16
C PHE A 202 -5.40 2.13 36.88
N ASP A 203 -6.72 2.22 36.97
CA ASP A 203 -7.66 2.28 35.84
C ASP A 203 -7.46 3.57 35.06
N ARG A 204 -7.25 4.72 35.72
CA ARG A 204 -6.91 5.98 35.04
C ARG A 204 -5.53 5.95 34.39
N ALA A 205 -4.54 5.31 35.03
CA ALA A 205 -3.20 5.14 34.47
C ALA A 205 -3.24 4.19 33.27
N GLY A 206 -3.96 3.07 33.38
CA GLY A 206 -4.24 2.13 32.30
C GLY A 206 -5.00 2.78 31.16
N GLN A 207 -6.04 3.57 31.45
CA GLN A 207 -6.78 4.36 30.45
C GLN A 207 -5.87 5.41 29.78
N ARG A 208 -4.99 6.11 30.50
CA ARG A 208 -4.04 7.05 29.90
C ARG A 208 -3.00 6.36 29.02
N MET A 209 -2.60 5.13 29.36
CA MET A 209 -1.70 4.33 28.52
C MET A 209 -2.40 3.79 27.27
N THR A 210 -3.67 3.38 27.36
CA THR A 210 -4.47 2.94 26.20
C THR A 210 -4.95 4.09 25.31
N GLN A 211 -5.00 5.33 25.84
CA GLN A 211 -5.39 6.56 25.14
C GLN A 211 -4.23 7.28 24.43
N ARG A 212 -2.96 6.89 24.65
CA ARG A 212 -1.85 7.52 23.92
C ARG A 212 -1.89 7.08 22.47
N THR A 213 -1.99 8.05 21.58
CA THR A 213 -1.93 7.88 20.12
C THR A 213 -0.78 6.95 19.72
N LEU A 214 -1.09 5.97 18.87
CA LEU A 214 -0.10 5.05 18.33
C LEU A 214 0.79 5.76 17.32
N ARG A 215 2.06 5.37 17.27
CA ARG A 215 3.06 5.87 16.32
C ARG A 215 3.40 4.75 15.36
N ILE A 216 2.85 4.78 14.16
CA ILE A 216 3.07 3.75 13.16
C ILE A 216 4.13 4.22 12.18
N GLY A 217 5.19 3.42 12.04
CA GLY A 217 6.20 3.63 11.01
C GLY A 217 5.72 3.13 9.66
N VAL A 218 5.90 3.90 8.61
CA VAL A 218 5.72 3.44 7.23
C VAL A 218 7.05 3.56 6.51
N SER A 219 7.52 2.46 5.90
CA SER A 219 8.79 2.46 5.18
C SER A 219 8.75 3.40 3.97
N ALA A 220 9.76 4.25 3.75
CA ALA A 220 9.80 5.11 2.57
C ALA A 220 9.97 4.32 1.25
N ARG A 221 9.30 4.79 0.20
CA ARG A 221 9.61 4.42 -1.19
C ARG A 221 10.78 5.27 -1.68
N ILE A 222 11.59 4.70 -2.58
CA ILE A 222 12.72 5.40 -3.19
C ILE A 222 12.37 5.70 -4.65
N PHE A 223 12.57 6.95 -5.06
CA PHE A 223 12.62 7.35 -6.45
C PHE A 223 14.09 7.53 -6.81
N HIS A 224 14.58 6.70 -7.72
CA HIS A 224 15.95 6.77 -8.21
C HIS A 224 16.07 7.83 -9.32
N PRO A 225 17.17 8.59 -9.36
CA PRO A 225 17.34 9.67 -10.33
C PRO A 225 17.37 9.13 -11.77
N GLU A 226 16.67 9.82 -12.66
CA GLU A 226 16.69 9.53 -14.08
C GLU A 226 17.98 10.09 -14.72
N PRO A 227 18.74 9.29 -15.50
CA PRO A 227 19.93 9.76 -16.18
C PRO A 227 19.66 11.00 -17.04
N GLY A 228 20.46 12.05 -16.86
CA GLY A 228 20.35 13.30 -17.61
C GLY A 228 19.20 14.23 -17.19
N ALA A 229 18.32 13.82 -16.25
CA ALA A 229 17.24 14.65 -15.78
C ALA A 229 17.72 15.78 -14.86
N LYS A 230 17.12 16.97 -14.99
CA LYS A 230 17.35 18.12 -14.10
C LYS A 230 16.23 18.20 -13.06
N GLY A 231 16.48 18.94 -11.98
CA GLY A 231 15.48 19.18 -10.93
C GLY A 231 15.23 17.96 -10.06
N LEU A 232 13.97 17.73 -9.66
CA LEU A 232 13.58 16.63 -8.76
C LEU A 232 13.85 15.24 -9.37
N ARG A 233 13.67 15.10 -10.69
CA ARG A 233 13.88 13.84 -11.41
C ARG A 233 15.35 13.42 -11.47
N GLY A 234 16.27 14.36 -11.26
CA GLY A 234 17.71 14.08 -11.16
C GLY A 234 18.21 13.80 -9.74
N LYS A 235 17.31 13.66 -8.75
CA LYS A 235 17.65 13.41 -7.35
C LYS A 235 17.06 12.10 -6.87
N THR A 236 17.72 11.48 -5.89
CA THR A 236 17.12 10.41 -5.10
C THR A 236 16.10 11.02 -4.15
N LEU A 237 14.83 10.66 -4.32
CA LEU A 237 13.74 11.12 -3.44
C LEU A 237 13.25 9.96 -2.60
N GLN A 238 12.84 10.28 -1.37
CA GLN A 238 12.13 9.36 -0.51
C GLN A 238 10.72 9.89 -0.31
N TYR A 239 9.73 9.05 -0.54
CA TYR A 239 8.33 9.47 -0.53
C TYR A 239 7.44 8.42 0.13
N LEU A 240 6.28 8.90 0.57
CA LEU A 240 5.19 8.12 1.16
C LEU A 240 3.96 8.31 0.29
N GLU A 241 3.25 7.22 -0.02
CA GLU A 241 2.01 7.32 -0.76
C GLU A 241 0.88 7.89 0.11
N GLU A 242 0.07 8.77 -0.46
CA GLU A 242 -1.04 9.42 0.27
C GLU A 242 -2.09 8.40 0.73
N SER A 243 -2.43 7.44 -0.13
CA SER A 243 -3.45 6.41 0.09
C SER A 243 -3.15 5.58 1.35
N ILE A 244 -1.94 5.02 1.45
CA ILE A 244 -1.53 4.19 2.58
C ILE A 244 -1.44 5.01 3.87
N ALA A 245 -0.97 6.26 3.79
CA ALA A 245 -0.90 7.16 4.94
C ALA A 245 -2.30 7.46 5.48
N HIS A 246 -3.23 7.87 4.61
CA HIS A 246 -4.61 8.19 4.97
C HIS A 246 -5.37 6.95 5.47
N TRP A 247 -5.14 5.78 4.86
CA TRP A 247 -5.74 4.53 5.31
C TRP A 247 -5.37 4.21 6.76
N VAL A 248 -4.09 4.27 7.11
CA VAL A 248 -3.63 4.04 8.48
C VAL A 248 -4.13 5.14 9.43
N MET A 249 -4.05 6.40 9.02
CA MET A 249 -4.49 7.56 9.80
C MET A 249 -6.00 7.58 10.07
N SER A 250 -6.80 6.83 9.32
CA SER A 250 -8.25 6.69 9.54
C SER A 250 -8.64 6.15 10.93
N ARG A 251 -7.66 5.64 11.70
CA ARG A 251 -7.81 5.09 13.05
C ARG A 251 -7.16 5.92 14.14
N ASP A 252 -7.06 7.23 13.93
CA ASP A 252 -6.54 8.19 14.90
C ASP A 252 -5.13 7.83 15.39
N VAL A 253 -4.24 7.49 14.45
CA VAL A 253 -2.83 7.18 14.72
C VAL A 253 -1.92 8.21 14.05
N LEU A 254 -0.71 8.37 14.61
CA LEU A 254 0.34 9.20 14.00
C LEU A 254 1.19 8.31 13.08
N VAL A 255 1.22 8.66 11.80
CA VAL A 255 2.08 8.02 10.81
C VAL A 255 3.42 8.74 10.72
N PHE A 256 4.51 7.98 10.75
CA PHE A 256 5.87 8.46 10.57
C PHE A 256 6.49 7.76 9.37
N MET A 257 6.89 8.52 8.34
CA MET A 257 7.75 7.98 7.30
C MET A 257 9.12 7.65 7.90
N ILE A 258 9.55 6.40 7.76
CA ILE A 258 10.91 6.00 8.11
C ILE A 258 11.77 6.19 6.86
N PRO A 259 12.78 7.09 6.88
CA PRO A 259 13.68 7.24 5.76
C PRO A 259 14.76 6.15 5.79
N THR A 260 15.36 5.87 4.63
CA THR A 260 16.58 5.09 4.52
C THR A 260 17.69 5.78 5.31
N VAL A 261 18.30 5.08 6.27
CA VAL A 261 19.52 5.52 6.95
C VAL A 261 20.72 5.05 6.15
N GLY A 262 21.13 5.86 5.17
CA GLY A 262 22.35 5.62 4.40
C GLY A 262 23.59 6.13 5.14
N ASN A 263 24.59 5.28 5.31
CA ASN A 263 25.91 5.68 5.86
C ASN A 263 26.92 6.09 4.76
N GLN A 264 26.53 6.04 3.49
CA GLN A 264 27.44 6.23 2.34
C GLN A 264 27.22 7.53 1.55
N GLY A 265 26.36 8.44 2.03
CA GLY A 265 26.15 9.74 1.39
C GLY A 265 27.16 10.80 1.83
N MET A 266 27.30 11.87 1.05
CA MET A 266 28.06 13.09 1.42
C MET A 266 27.40 13.91 2.54
N LEU A 267 26.33 13.39 3.15
CA LEU A 267 25.56 14.04 4.22
C LEU A 267 26.03 13.50 5.57
N HIS A 268 25.96 14.33 6.61
CA HIS A 268 26.37 13.96 7.96
C HIS A 268 25.73 12.63 8.39
N THR A 269 26.57 11.67 8.77
CA THR A 269 26.11 10.37 9.26
C THR A 269 25.45 10.54 10.62
N SER A 270 24.18 10.14 10.73
CA SER A 270 23.50 10.05 12.01
C SER A 270 23.96 8.83 12.81
N ASN A 271 23.99 8.92 14.14
CA ASN A 271 24.16 7.73 14.99
C ASN A 271 22.85 6.94 15.15
N ILE A 272 21.74 7.46 14.63
CA ILE A 272 20.46 6.75 14.58
C ILE A 272 20.59 5.50 13.70
N ARG A 273 20.09 4.39 14.21
CA ARG A 273 20.03 3.08 13.54
C ARG A 273 18.57 2.67 13.34
N LEU A 274 18.32 1.69 12.48
CA LEU A 274 16.95 1.21 12.23
C LEU A 274 16.28 0.66 13.50
N ARG A 275 17.05 0.00 14.38
CA ARG A 275 16.58 -0.39 15.73
C ARG A 275 16.04 0.75 16.58
N ASP A 276 16.53 1.97 16.40
CA ASP A 276 16.06 3.12 17.21
C ASP A 276 14.65 3.54 16.77
N TYR A 277 14.27 3.30 15.51
CA TYR A 277 12.89 3.45 15.06
C TYR A 277 11.98 2.42 15.74
N ALA A 278 12.38 1.15 15.81
CA ALA A 278 11.61 0.10 16.48
C ALA A 278 11.38 0.39 17.98
N LYS A 279 12.31 1.09 18.64
CA LYS A 279 12.15 1.54 20.04
C LYS A 279 11.15 2.68 20.21
N HIS A 280 10.93 3.49 19.19
CA HIS A 280 10.13 4.73 19.29
C HIS A 280 8.77 4.65 18.58
N LEU A 281 8.57 3.61 17.78
CA LEU A 281 7.37 3.34 17.01
C LEU A 281 6.68 2.08 17.55
N ASP A 282 5.36 2.08 17.46
CA ASP A 282 4.49 1.05 18.04
C ASP A 282 4.20 -0.09 17.03
N GLY A 283 4.55 0.09 15.74
CA GLY A 283 4.40 -0.91 14.68
C GLY A 283 4.97 -0.43 13.34
N LEU A 284 5.17 -1.36 12.41
CA LEU A 284 5.72 -1.10 11.08
C LEU A 284 4.72 -1.49 9.99
N LEU A 285 4.58 -0.63 8.98
CA LEU A 285 3.89 -0.92 7.74
C LEU A 285 4.91 -0.85 6.57
N LEU A 286 5.00 -1.94 5.81
CA LEU A 286 5.77 -2.02 4.57
C LEU A 286 4.81 -1.78 3.40
N GLN A 287 4.93 -0.61 2.75
CA GLN A 287 4.03 -0.23 1.66
C GLN A 287 4.42 -0.88 0.33
N GLY A 288 3.49 -0.86 -0.64
CA GLY A 288 3.72 -1.33 -2.00
C GLY A 288 4.82 -0.56 -2.75
N GLY A 289 5.03 -0.91 -4.02
CA GLY A 289 5.89 -0.16 -4.93
C GLY A 289 6.72 -1.05 -5.85
N ALA A 290 7.88 -0.55 -6.28
CA ALA A 290 8.75 -1.22 -7.25
C ALA A 290 9.16 -2.63 -6.80
N ASP A 291 9.40 -3.52 -7.76
CA ASP A 291 9.73 -4.93 -7.58
C ASP A 291 10.83 -5.20 -6.55
N VAL A 292 10.71 -6.34 -5.86
CA VAL A 292 11.80 -6.88 -5.04
C VAL A 292 12.88 -7.40 -5.98
N SER A 293 14.14 -7.04 -5.73
CA SER A 293 15.26 -7.48 -6.55
C SER A 293 15.43 -8.99 -6.47
N PRO A 294 15.60 -9.70 -7.61
CA PRO A 294 15.96 -11.12 -7.61
C PRO A 294 17.22 -11.41 -6.80
N GLN A 295 18.16 -10.46 -6.72
CA GLN A 295 19.40 -10.58 -5.93
C GLN A 295 19.14 -10.67 -4.40
N SER A 296 17.92 -10.37 -3.96
CA SER A 296 17.52 -10.45 -2.55
C SER A 296 17.00 -11.85 -2.16
N TYR A 297 16.65 -12.72 -3.13
CA TYR A 297 16.08 -14.05 -2.86
C TYR A 297 16.57 -15.19 -3.77
N GLU A 298 17.35 -14.88 -4.81
CA GLU A 298 18.00 -15.85 -5.71
C GLU A 298 19.50 -15.57 -5.81
N GLU A 299 20.30 -16.62 -5.99
CA GLU A 299 21.75 -16.51 -6.17
C GLU A 299 22.16 -16.05 -7.57
N ALA A 300 21.29 -16.23 -8.58
CA ALA A 300 21.54 -15.85 -9.96
C ALA A 300 20.42 -14.93 -10.47
N THR A 301 20.78 -13.76 -11.01
CA THR A 301 19.80 -12.85 -11.64
C THR A 301 19.25 -13.50 -12.90
N THR A 302 17.96 -13.86 -12.87
CA THR A 302 17.29 -14.56 -13.97
C THR A 302 16.93 -13.62 -15.13
N ARG A 303 16.75 -12.31 -14.89
CA ARG A 303 16.30 -11.33 -15.91
C ARG A 303 16.88 -9.91 -15.68
N PRO A 304 17.86 -9.44 -16.47
CA PRO A 304 18.47 -8.12 -16.29
C PRO A 304 17.52 -6.93 -16.56
N GLU A 305 16.42 -7.15 -17.27
CA GLU A 305 15.38 -6.15 -17.53
C GLU A 305 14.53 -5.79 -16.30
N TRP A 306 14.51 -6.65 -15.27
CA TRP A 306 13.78 -6.45 -14.02
C TRP A 306 14.72 -6.53 -12.81
N PRO A 307 15.58 -5.51 -12.63
CA PRO A 307 16.58 -5.52 -11.56
C PRO A 307 15.97 -5.39 -10.15
N GLY A 308 14.71 -4.94 -10.06
CA GLY A 308 14.06 -4.52 -8.81
C GLY A 308 14.79 -3.38 -8.11
N ASP A 309 14.42 -3.12 -6.85
CA ASP A 309 15.05 -2.07 -6.03
C ASP A 309 15.81 -2.68 -4.84
N ARG A 310 17.03 -3.16 -5.10
CA ARG A 310 17.87 -3.78 -4.07
C ARG A 310 18.24 -2.83 -2.93
N VAL A 311 18.36 -1.53 -3.21
CA VAL A 311 18.66 -0.53 -2.19
C VAL A 311 17.51 -0.44 -1.20
N ARG A 312 16.26 -0.39 -1.70
CA ARG A 312 15.06 -0.43 -0.88
C ARG A 312 14.93 -1.77 -0.16
N ASP A 313 15.20 -2.89 -0.82
CA ASP A 313 15.14 -4.23 -0.22
C ASP A 313 16.00 -4.33 1.03
N MET A 314 17.28 -3.97 0.95
CA MET A 314 18.21 -4.11 2.08
C MET A 314 17.75 -3.29 3.29
N TYR A 315 17.29 -2.06 3.05
CA TYR A 315 16.77 -1.17 4.08
C TYR A 315 15.49 -1.72 4.72
N GLU A 316 14.52 -2.17 3.92
CA GLU A 316 13.25 -2.67 4.46
C GLU A 316 13.38 -4.05 5.11
N LEU A 317 14.31 -4.90 4.64
CA LEU A 317 14.65 -6.17 5.30
C LEU A 317 15.27 -5.94 6.67
N GLU A 318 16.19 -4.97 6.80
CA GLU A 318 16.77 -4.59 8.09
C GLU A 318 15.68 -4.01 9.01
N LEU A 319 14.78 -3.16 8.49
CA LEU A 319 13.63 -2.66 9.27
C LEU A 319 12.73 -3.79 9.77
N LEU A 320 12.35 -4.71 8.89
CA LEU A 320 11.52 -5.85 9.23
C LEU A 320 12.16 -6.66 10.35
N HIS A 321 13.46 -6.97 10.23
CA HIS A 321 14.21 -7.66 11.28
C HIS A 321 14.13 -6.90 12.61
N GLU A 322 14.46 -5.61 12.63
CA GLU A 322 14.49 -4.82 13.88
C GLU A 322 13.12 -4.72 14.57
N PHE A 323 12.03 -4.63 13.81
CA PHE A 323 10.68 -4.61 14.36
C PHE A 323 10.23 -5.99 14.88
N VAL A 324 10.54 -7.06 14.15
CA VAL A 324 10.22 -8.43 14.56
C VAL A 324 10.99 -8.82 15.82
N GLU A 325 12.29 -8.54 15.88
CA GLU A 325 13.14 -8.77 17.06
C GLU A 325 12.67 -7.95 18.28
N SER A 326 12.14 -6.75 18.04
CA SER A 326 11.56 -5.91 19.10
C SER A 326 10.15 -6.34 19.52
N GLY A 327 9.61 -7.44 18.98
CA GLY A 327 8.26 -7.93 19.25
C GLY A 327 7.14 -7.01 18.76
N LYS A 328 7.45 -6.04 17.89
CA LYS A 328 6.48 -5.07 17.36
C LYS A 328 5.76 -5.67 16.14
N PRO A 329 4.48 -5.33 15.91
CA PRO A 329 3.74 -5.86 14.78
C PRO A 329 4.24 -5.28 13.46
N VAL A 330 4.13 -6.09 12.41
CA VAL A 330 4.44 -5.70 11.04
C VAL A 330 3.30 -6.04 10.09
N LEU A 331 2.92 -5.08 9.24
CA LEU A 331 1.96 -5.27 8.17
C LEU A 331 2.61 -4.97 6.81
N GLY A 332 2.65 -5.94 5.91
CA GLY A 332 3.15 -5.77 4.54
C GLY A 332 2.01 -5.72 3.53
N VAL A 333 2.04 -4.72 2.64
CA VAL A 333 1.07 -4.54 1.55
C VAL A 333 1.76 -4.71 0.20
N CYS A 334 1.18 -5.55 -0.67
CA CYS A 334 1.69 -5.89 -2.00
C CYS A 334 3.16 -6.32 -1.95
N ARG A 335 4.07 -5.44 -2.39
CA ARG A 335 5.52 -5.61 -2.24
C ARG A 335 5.95 -5.93 -0.79
N GLY A 336 5.31 -5.33 0.21
CA GLY A 336 5.60 -5.64 1.62
C GLY A 336 5.33 -7.10 1.99
N CYS A 337 4.30 -7.73 1.41
CA CYS A 337 4.02 -9.16 1.56
C CYS A 337 5.16 -10.02 0.98
N GLN A 338 5.59 -9.67 -0.23
CA GLN A 338 6.70 -10.33 -0.92
C GLN A 338 8.00 -10.21 -0.13
N LEU A 339 8.29 -9.03 0.42
CA LEU A 339 9.48 -8.78 1.22
C LEU A 339 9.47 -9.57 2.53
N ILE A 340 8.31 -9.67 3.21
CA ILE A 340 8.16 -10.54 4.38
C ILE A 340 8.51 -11.98 4.00
N ASN A 341 8.01 -12.50 2.88
CA ASN A 341 8.33 -13.85 2.43
C ASN A 341 9.85 -14.04 2.20
N VAL A 342 10.48 -13.10 1.52
CA VAL A 342 11.93 -13.11 1.23
C VAL A 342 12.76 -13.05 2.51
N ALA A 343 12.36 -12.24 3.50
CA ALA A 343 13.07 -12.13 4.78
C ALA A 343 13.14 -13.46 5.53
N PHE A 344 12.09 -14.29 5.41
CA PHE A 344 12.05 -15.62 5.99
C PHE A 344 12.62 -16.71 5.07
N GLY A 345 13.31 -16.33 3.99
CA GLY A 345 14.02 -17.23 3.07
C GLY A 345 13.15 -17.84 1.97
N GLY A 346 11.97 -17.28 1.72
CA GLY A 346 11.14 -17.66 0.58
C GLY A 346 11.63 -17.02 -0.73
N THR A 347 11.02 -17.43 -1.85
CA THR A 347 11.32 -16.91 -3.20
C THR A 347 10.08 -16.38 -3.89
N LEU A 348 10.26 -15.60 -4.95
CA LEU A 348 9.19 -15.01 -5.74
C LEU A 348 9.16 -15.55 -7.18
N TYR A 349 8.01 -15.48 -7.82
CA TYR A 349 7.92 -15.44 -9.27
C TYR A 349 8.34 -14.03 -9.72
N GLY A 350 9.27 -13.95 -10.67
CA GLY A 350 9.75 -12.67 -11.18
C GLY A 350 8.71 -11.97 -12.05
N ASP A 351 7.88 -12.76 -12.73
CA ASP A 351 6.67 -12.31 -13.42
C ASP A 351 5.66 -13.45 -13.56
N ILE A 352 4.46 -13.28 -13.01
CA ILE A 352 3.38 -14.27 -13.04
C ILE A 352 3.01 -14.62 -14.48
N ALA A 353 2.89 -13.63 -15.36
CA ALA A 353 2.45 -13.85 -16.74
C ALA A 353 3.41 -14.76 -17.53
N THR A 354 4.72 -14.63 -17.29
CA THR A 354 5.72 -15.47 -17.95
C THR A 354 6.01 -16.77 -17.18
N ASP A 355 6.15 -16.70 -15.86
CA ASP A 355 6.62 -17.82 -15.04
C ASP A 355 5.49 -18.81 -14.69
N VAL A 356 4.23 -18.37 -14.73
CA VAL A 356 3.04 -19.18 -14.47
C VAL A 356 2.00 -18.96 -15.58
N PRO A 357 2.19 -19.51 -16.79
CA PRO A 357 1.33 -19.24 -17.95
C PRO A 357 -0.15 -19.61 -17.78
N THR A 358 -0.48 -20.43 -16.78
CA THR A 358 -1.85 -20.83 -16.45
C THR A 358 -2.53 -19.89 -15.44
N ALA A 359 -1.80 -18.93 -14.87
CA ALA A 359 -2.34 -17.99 -13.90
C ALA A 359 -3.29 -16.98 -14.56
N GLY A 360 -4.21 -16.44 -13.77
CA GLY A 360 -5.04 -15.32 -14.19
C GLY A 360 -4.23 -14.04 -14.35
N ILE A 361 -4.91 -12.97 -14.74
CA ILE A 361 -4.33 -11.63 -14.79
C ILE A 361 -4.31 -11.06 -13.37
N HIS A 362 -3.14 -10.63 -12.88
CA HIS A 362 -2.96 -9.96 -11.58
C HIS A 362 -2.59 -8.47 -11.68
N VAL A 363 -2.37 -7.98 -12.91
CA VAL A 363 -2.23 -6.55 -13.20
C VAL A 363 -2.64 -6.30 -14.65
N ASN A 364 -3.35 -5.21 -14.90
CA ASN A 364 -3.70 -4.78 -16.26
C ASN A 364 -3.79 -3.24 -16.33
N GLU A 365 -4.20 -2.73 -17.49
CA GLU A 365 -4.33 -1.29 -17.76
C GLU A 365 -5.37 -0.58 -16.88
N GLN A 366 -6.30 -1.32 -16.27
CA GLN A 366 -7.27 -0.78 -15.32
C GLN A 366 -6.67 -0.58 -13.93
N TYR A 367 -5.43 -1.05 -13.70
CA TYR A 367 -4.59 -0.81 -12.53
C TYR A 367 -5.37 -0.99 -11.21
N ASP A 368 -5.72 0.11 -10.54
CA ASP A 368 -6.42 0.12 -9.26
C ASP A 368 -7.90 -0.27 -9.34
N GLN A 369 -8.43 -0.56 -10.52
CA GLN A 369 -9.80 -1.08 -10.76
C GLN A 369 -9.83 -2.60 -11.04
N HIS A 370 -8.67 -3.21 -11.31
CA HIS A 370 -8.61 -4.66 -11.55
C HIS A 370 -8.90 -5.46 -10.28
N ARG A 371 -9.74 -6.49 -10.38
CA ARG A 371 -10.23 -7.32 -9.26
C ARG A 371 -10.12 -8.80 -9.56
N HIS A 372 -9.96 -9.59 -8.51
CA HIS A 372 -10.08 -11.04 -8.57
C HIS A 372 -10.53 -11.60 -7.22
N SER A 373 -11.00 -12.85 -7.22
CA SER A 373 -11.42 -13.54 -6.01
C SER A 373 -10.26 -14.21 -5.30
N ILE A 374 -10.28 -14.15 -3.98
CA ILE A 374 -9.40 -14.89 -3.09
C ILE A 374 -10.21 -15.86 -2.25
N ARG A 375 -9.54 -16.90 -1.76
CA ARG A 375 -10.06 -17.88 -0.81
C ARG A 375 -9.13 -17.96 0.39
N PHE A 376 -9.72 -18.06 1.58
CA PHE A 376 -9.00 -18.37 2.81
C PHE A 376 -8.93 -19.91 2.97
N PRO A 377 -7.74 -20.54 2.92
CA PRO A 377 -7.61 -21.98 3.10
C PRO A 377 -8.03 -22.44 4.50
N ASP A 378 -8.31 -23.73 4.66
CA ASP A 378 -8.55 -24.33 5.98
C ASP A 378 -7.32 -24.12 6.87
N GLY A 379 -7.56 -23.64 8.10
CA GLY A 379 -6.48 -23.28 9.04
C GLY A 379 -5.96 -21.85 8.90
N SER A 380 -6.43 -21.07 7.92
CA SER A 380 -6.16 -19.63 7.85
C SER A 380 -6.68 -18.92 9.10
N THR A 381 -5.81 -18.11 9.71
CA THR A 381 -6.12 -17.29 10.88
C THR A 381 -6.80 -15.97 10.49
N LEU A 382 -6.65 -15.51 9.25
CA LEU A 382 -7.37 -14.34 8.73
C LEU A 382 -8.89 -14.51 8.75
N VAL A 383 -9.39 -15.75 8.68
CA VAL A 383 -10.81 -16.07 8.86
C VAL A 383 -11.38 -15.53 10.18
N ASN A 384 -10.54 -15.42 11.22
CA ASN A 384 -10.97 -14.86 12.51
C ASN A 384 -11.20 -13.34 12.45
N MET A 385 -10.56 -12.65 11.49
CA MET A 385 -10.76 -11.22 11.22
C MET A 385 -11.96 -10.99 10.28
N PHE A 386 -12.24 -11.95 9.40
CA PHE A 386 -13.32 -11.90 8.41
C PHE A 386 -14.35 -13.01 8.67
N PRO A 387 -15.13 -12.93 9.76
CA PRO A 387 -16.07 -13.98 10.11
C PRO A 387 -17.09 -14.19 8.98
N HIS A 388 -17.41 -15.47 8.72
CA HIS A 388 -18.35 -15.91 7.68
C HIS A 388 -17.91 -15.67 6.23
N GLN A 389 -16.67 -15.22 5.99
CA GLN A 389 -16.12 -15.08 4.64
C GLN A 389 -15.05 -16.15 4.41
N ARG A 390 -15.34 -17.11 3.53
CA ARG A 390 -14.36 -18.09 3.03
C ARG A 390 -13.73 -17.65 1.71
N GLU A 391 -14.43 -16.81 0.98
CA GLU A 391 -14.01 -16.19 -0.25
C GLU A 391 -14.35 -14.70 -0.19
N ALA A 392 -13.57 -13.89 -0.91
CA ALA A 392 -13.76 -12.45 -1.01
C ALA A 392 -13.21 -11.94 -2.34
N ILE A 393 -13.62 -10.74 -2.76
CA ILE A 393 -13.04 -10.06 -3.93
C ILE A 393 -12.08 -8.98 -3.42
N VAL A 394 -10.91 -8.90 -4.03
CA VAL A 394 -9.87 -7.90 -3.73
C VAL A 394 -9.38 -7.24 -5.00
N ASN A 395 -8.70 -6.11 -4.86
CA ASN A 395 -7.96 -5.52 -5.96
C ASN A 395 -6.63 -6.23 -6.21
N SER A 396 -6.11 -6.11 -7.43
CA SER A 396 -4.87 -6.76 -7.81
C SER A 396 -4.06 -5.86 -8.73
N ILE A 397 -2.86 -5.49 -8.28
CA ILE A 397 -1.92 -4.60 -8.96
C ILE A 397 -0.50 -5.13 -8.77
N HIS A 398 -0.27 -6.39 -9.17
CA HIS A 398 1.04 -7.01 -9.04
C HIS A 398 1.32 -7.98 -10.17
N HIS A 399 2.57 -8.01 -10.62
CA HIS A 399 3.05 -9.03 -11.55
C HIS A 399 4.08 -9.96 -10.89
N GLN A 400 4.62 -9.62 -9.72
CA GLN A 400 5.37 -10.54 -8.87
C GLN A 400 4.44 -11.20 -7.85
N ALA A 401 4.78 -12.41 -7.41
CA ALA A 401 4.07 -13.12 -6.35
C ALA A 401 5.00 -14.09 -5.61
N VAL A 402 4.57 -14.56 -4.43
CA VAL A 402 5.30 -15.60 -3.70
C VAL A 402 5.29 -16.92 -4.49
N LYS A 403 6.49 -17.49 -4.68
CA LYS A 403 6.71 -18.78 -5.34
C LYS A 403 6.94 -19.89 -4.32
N THR A 404 7.97 -19.72 -3.49
CA THR A 404 8.27 -20.63 -2.38
C THR A 404 8.04 -19.88 -1.09
N ILE A 405 7.22 -20.46 -0.22
CA ILE A 405 6.92 -19.88 1.09
C ILE A 405 8.17 -19.93 1.98
N GLY A 406 8.45 -18.83 2.67
CA GLY A 406 9.54 -18.74 3.64
C GLY A 406 9.30 -19.59 4.89
N ARG A 407 10.36 -19.77 5.68
CA ARG A 407 10.31 -20.56 6.92
C ARG A 407 9.34 -19.94 7.92
N ASP A 408 8.62 -20.80 8.63
CA ASP A 408 7.69 -20.40 9.69
C ASP A 408 6.54 -19.46 9.25
N LEU A 409 6.33 -19.31 7.94
CA LEU A 409 5.18 -18.62 7.37
C LEU A 409 4.04 -19.61 7.09
N ASN A 410 2.81 -19.15 7.33
CA ASN A 410 1.58 -19.78 6.86
C ASN A 410 1.04 -19.03 5.66
N ILE A 411 0.42 -19.76 4.74
CA ILE A 411 -0.40 -19.19 3.66
C ILE A 411 -1.77 -18.89 4.27
N GLU A 412 -2.18 -17.62 4.22
CA GLU A 412 -3.41 -17.15 4.84
C GLU A 412 -4.52 -16.91 3.82
N ALA A 413 -4.17 -16.59 2.57
CA ALA A 413 -5.10 -16.45 1.44
C ALA A 413 -4.41 -16.85 0.14
N VAL A 414 -5.20 -17.35 -0.81
CA VAL A 414 -4.77 -17.64 -2.18
C VAL A 414 -5.79 -17.10 -3.17
N SER A 415 -5.35 -16.73 -4.37
CA SER A 415 -6.22 -16.47 -5.51
C SER A 415 -7.06 -17.72 -5.79
N ALA A 416 -8.38 -17.53 -5.90
CA ALA A 416 -9.31 -18.64 -6.03
C ALA A 416 -9.24 -19.31 -7.41
N SER A 417 -8.80 -18.58 -8.44
CA SER A 417 -8.72 -19.07 -9.82
C SER A 417 -7.46 -19.89 -10.13
N ASP A 418 -6.32 -19.52 -9.55
CA ASP A 418 -5.00 -20.04 -9.94
C ASP A 418 -4.12 -20.45 -8.76
N GLY A 419 -4.53 -20.18 -7.53
CA GLY A 419 -3.81 -20.60 -6.33
C GLY A 419 -2.57 -19.76 -6.01
N ILE A 420 -2.34 -18.64 -6.71
CA ILE A 420 -1.27 -17.69 -6.34
C ILE A 420 -1.47 -17.23 -4.89
N ILE A 421 -0.38 -17.16 -4.11
CA ILE A 421 -0.43 -16.79 -2.70
C ILE A 421 -0.71 -15.29 -2.57
N GLU A 422 -1.79 -14.98 -1.83
CA GLU A 422 -2.31 -13.62 -1.68
C GLU A 422 -2.13 -13.06 -0.26
N ALA A 423 -1.91 -13.92 0.74
CA ALA A 423 -1.54 -13.48 2.07
C ALA A 423 -0.67 -14.49 2.79
N VAL A 424 0.24 -13.99 3.64
CA VAL A 424 1.13 -14.78 4.48
C VAL A 424 1.14 -14.27 5.91
N ARG A 425 1.43 -15.15 6.88
CA ARG A 425 1.60 -14.79 8.29
C ARG A 425 2.78 -15.53 8.89
N TYR A 426 3.63 -14.83 9.64
CA TYR A 426 4.66 -15.46 10.47
C TYR A 426 4.07 -16.03 11.75
N ARG A 427 4.38 -17.31 12.02
CA ARG A 427 3.79 -18.07 13.13
C ARG A 427 4.37 -17.73 14.49
N LYS A 428 5.60 -17.21 14.57
CA LYS A 428 6.31 -16.98 15.83
C LYS A 428 6.18 -15.55 16.37
N ALA A 429 5.35 -14.70 15.75
CA ALA A 429 5.05 -13.36 16.24
C ALA A 429 3.53 -13.13 16.33
N PRO A 430 3.06 -12.27 17.26
CA PRO A 430 1.63 -11.98 17.40
C PRO A 430 0.98 -11.44 16.12
N PHE A 431 1.71 -10.58 15.40
CA PHE A 431 1.25 -9.99 14.15
C PHE A 431 2.41 -9.61 13.24
N VAL A 432 2.75 -10.50 12.30
CA VAL A 432 3.56 -10.19 11.13
C VAL A 432 2.82 -10.79 9.95
N VAL A 433 2.11 -9.95 9.21
CA VAL A 433 1.15 -10.35 8.17
C VAL A 433 1.48 -9.59 6.89
N GLY A 434 1.50 -10.30 5.78
CA GLY A 434 1.58 -9.74 4.44
C GLY A 434 0.29 -10.01 3.67
N VAL A 435 -0.23 -9.01 2.96
CA VAL A 435 -1.31 -9.16 1.97
C VAL A 435 -0.85 -8.62 0.62
N GLN A 436 -1.21 -9.30 -0.46
CA GLN A 436 -0.73 -8.99 -1.80
C GLN A 436 -1.62 -7.95 -2.52
N TRP A 437 -2.90 -7.88 -2.14
CA TRP A 437 -3.81 -6.80 -2.53
C TRP A 437 -3.49 -5.49 -1.78
N HIS A 438 -4.15 -4.41 -2.20
CA HIS A 438 -3.96 -3.06 -1.66
C HIS A 438 -5.20 -2.63 -0.84
N PRO A 439 -5.24 -2.95 0.47
CA PRO A 439 -6.37 -2.64 1.35
C PRO A 439 -6.68 -1.14 1.45
N GLU A 440 -5.71 -0.27 1.18
CA GLU A 440 -5.86 1.18 1.14
C GLU A 440 -6.80 1.69 0.04
N PHE A 441 -7.05 0.90 -1.00
CA PHE A 441 -8.03 1.22 -2.05
C PHE A 441 -9.43 0.65 -1.78
N HIS A 442 -9.60 -0.11 -0.68
CA HIS A 442 -10.88 -0.69 -0.30
C HIS A 442 -11.67 0.33 0.53
N ARG A 443 -12.77 0.86 -0.02
CA ARG A 443 -13.66 1.74 0.74
C ARG A 443 -14.46 0.91 1.75
N ALA A 444 -14.45 1.33 3.01
CA ALA A 444 -15.28 0.74 4.06
C ALA A 444 -16.77 0.79 3.64
N GLY A 445 -17.46 -0.35 3.70
CA GLY A 445 -18.88 -0.47 3.33
C GLY A 445 -19.18 -0.54 1.84
N GLY A 446 -18.17 -0.63 0.96
CA GLY A 446 -18.38 -0.95 -0.46
C GLY A 446 -18.84 -2.40 -0.63
N ALA A 447 -19.90 -2.63 -1.42
CA ALA A 447 -20.55 -3.94 -1.53
C ALA A 447 -19.73 -5.02 -2.25
N GLU A 448 -18.62 -4.66 -2.89
CA GLU A 448 -17.90 -5.55 -3.81
C GLU A 448 -16.57 -6.05 -3.25
N LEU A 449 -15.80 -5.23 -2.53
CA LEU A 449 -14.46 -5.59 -2.04
C LEU A 449 -14.46 -6.01 -0.58
N LEU A 450 -13.50 -6.85 -0.23
CA LEU A 450 -13.21 -7.24 1.15
C LEU A 450 -13.05 -5.99 2.03
N ASP A 451 -13.89 -5.83 3.05
CA ASP A 451 -13.70 -4.79 4.05
C ASP A 451 -12.43 -5.08 4.85
N CYS A 452 -11.36 -4.32 4.59
CA CYS A 452 -10.05 -4.50 5.21
C CYS A 452 -9.93 -3.79 6.58
N THR A 453 -11.01 -3.22 7.09
CA THR A 453 -11.09 -2.65 8.45
C THR A 453 -10.57 -3.59 9.54
N PRO A 454 -11.01 -4.87 9.61
CA PRO A 454 -10.55 -5.79 10.65
C PRO A 454 -9.05 -6.09 10.62
N LEU A 455 -8.42 -6.05 9.43
CA LEU A 455 -6.98 -6.24 9.28
C LEU A 455 -6.22 -5.09 9.95
N LEU A 456 -6.60 -3.85 9.64
CA LEU A 456 -5.99 -2.66 10.23
C LEU A 456 -6.24 -2.60 11.74
N ASP A 457 -7.46 -2.88 12.19
CA ASP A 457 -7.80 -2.87 13.60
C ASP A 457 -7.02 -3.92 14.40
N THR A 458 -6.82 -5.10 13.83
CA THR A 458 -6.01 -6.13 14.48
C THR A 458 -4.54 -5.71 14.55
N PHE A 459 -3.97 -5.16 13.48
CA PHE A 459 -2.61 -4.61 13.48
C PHE A 459 -2.42 -3.55 14.59
N LEU A 460 -3.32 -2.57 14.65
CA LEU A 460 -3.25 -1.47 15.63
C LEU A 460 -3.53 -1.93 17.07
N ARG A 461 -4.41 -2.92 17.25
CA ARG A 461 -4.62 -3.55 18.56
C ARG A 461 -3.34 -4.21 19.06
N VAL A 462 -2.67 -5.00 18.22
CA VAL A 462 -1.41 -5.64 18.60
C VAL A 462 -0.30 -4.59 18.83
N ALA A 463 -0.27 -3.51 18.06
CA ALA A 463 0.66 -2.39 18.29
C ALA A 463 0.47 -1.77 19.69
N ARG A 464 -0.78 -1.67 20.14
CA ARG A 464 -1.10 -1.18 21.49
C ARG A 464 -0.68 -2.17 22.57
N GLU A 465 -0.84 -3.48 22.34
CA GLU A 465 -0.48 -4.56 23.28
C GLU A 465 1.04 -4.71 23.43
N THR A 466 1.80 -4.49 22.35
CA THR A 466 3.26 -4.71 22.28
C THR A 466 4.08 -3.43 22.45
N ARG A 467 3.44 -2.31 22.79
CA ARG A 467 4.08 -0.98 22.88
C ARG A 467 5.25 -0.89 23.87
N PHE A 468 5.27 -1.73 24.90
CA PHE A 468 6.19 -1.61 26.03
C PHE A 468 7.62 -2.02 25.73
#